data_AF-A0A7C9VGI5-F1
#
_entry.id   AF-A0A7C9VGI5-F1
#
_cell.length_a   1.000
_cell.length_b   1.000
_cell.length_c   1.000
_cell.angle_alpha   90.00
_cell.angle_beta   90.00
_cell.angle_gamma   90.00
#
_symmetry.space_group_name_H-M   'P 1'
#
loop_
_entity.id
_entity.type
_entity.pdbx_description
1 polymer ?
#
loop_
_entity_poly.entity_id
_entity_poly.type
_entity_poly.pdbx_seq_one_letter_code
_entity_poly.pdbx_strand_id
1 'polypeptide(L)'
;MTTTRIAEPAVSALAVFTAALVALPVLAIVVIAAQPAPGLWSHLIDYVLPLALRDTAALLIGVGSIALLAGAGTAWLVSSHDFPGRGLLLWLLPLPLAIPTYIAAYVYVDLFEPLGLVHR
;
A
#
# COMPACT_ATOMS: atom_id res chain seq x y z
N MET A 1 5.88 39.22 16.93
CA MET A 1 6.12 38.37 15.75
C MET A 1 7.56 37.84 15.77
N THR A 2 7.88 36.90 16.67
CA THR A 2 9.28 36.39 16.81
C THR A 2 9.40 34.91 17.24
N THR A 3 8.28 34.19 17.42
CA THR A 3 8.28 32.79 17.91
C THR A 3 8.56 31.75 16.81
N THR A 4 8.57 32.11 15.53
CA THR A 4 8.65 31.14 14.42
C THR A 4 10.04 30.56 14.16
N ARG A 5 11.15 31.25 14.50
CA ARG A 5 12.51 30.78 14.15
C ARG A 5 13.04 29.61 14.98
N ILE A 6 12.55 29.40 16.21
CA ILE A 6 13.01 28.30 17.07
C ILE A 6 12.16 27.03 16.84
N ALA A 7 10.93 27.20 16.34
CA ALA A 7 10.07 26.08 15.96
C ALA A 7 10.60 25.32 14.74
N GLU A 8 11.22 25.99 13.77
CA GLU A 8 11.78 25.35 12.56
C GLU A 8 12.88 24.30 12.84
N PRO A 9 13.93 24.58 13.62
CA PRO A 9 14.96 23.57 13.91
C PRO A 9 14.43 22.45 14.79
N ALA A 10 13.50 22.73 15.71
CA ALA A 10 12.90 21.73 16.58
C ALA A 10 11.99 20.76 15.81
N VAL A 11 11.15 21.28 14.91
CA VAL A 11 10.29 20.46 14.03
C VAL A 11 11.13 19.65 13.05
N SER A 12 12.18 20.26 12.48
CA SER A 12 13.10 19.54 11.58
C SER A 12 13.86 18.43 12.31
N ALA A 13 14.34 18.69 13.52
CA ALA A 13 15.01 17.68 14.34
C ALA A 13 14.07 16.52 14.69
N LEU A 14 12.82 16.81 15.05
CA LEU A 14 11.81 15.79 15.32
C LEU A 14 11.50 14.97 14.06
N ALA A 15 11.33 15.62 12.90
CA ALA A 15 11.10 14.94 11.63
C ALA A 15 12.25 14.00 11.25
N VAL A 16 13.50 14.47 11.40
CA VAL A 16 14.70 13.63 11.15
C VAL A 16 14.78 12.48 12.15
N PHE A 17 14.49 12.71 13.42
CA PHE A 17 14.48 11.67 14.44
C PHE A 17 13.43 10.58 14.13
N THR A 18 12.20 10.98 13.81
CA THR A 18 11.14 10.04 13.42
C THR A 18 11.49 9.31 12.13
N ALA A 19 12.03 9.99 11.12
CA ALA A 19 12.47 9.36 9.88
C ALA A 19 13.58 8.33 10.14
N ALA A 20 14.54 8.64 11.02
CA ALA A 20 15.60 7.71 11.41
C ALA A 20 15.02 6.47 12.12
N LEU A 21 14.09 6.65 13.06
CA LEU A 21 13.43 5.54 13.73
C LEU A 21 12.65 4.64 12.76
N VAL A 22 11.92 5.22 11.81
CA VAL A 22 11.18 4.47 10.78
C VAL A 22 12.13 3.75 9.81
N ALA A 23 13.31 4.32 9.55
CA ALA A 23 14.31 3.70 8.67
C ALA A 23 15.07 2.54 9.33
N LEU A 24 15.16 2.48 10.67
CA LEU A 24 15.89 1.44 11.40
C LEU A 24 15.61 0.00 10.94
N PRO A 25 14.36 -0.49 10.84
CA PRO A 25 14.09 -1.86 10.39
C PRO A 25 14.57 -2.12 8.96
N VAL A 26 14.47 -1.13 8.07
CA VAL A 26 14.96 -1.24 6.69
C VAL A 26 16.49 -1.31 6.67
N LEU A 27 17.15 -0.46 7.44
CA LEU A 27 18.61 -0.50 7.59
C LEU A 27 19.09 -1.82 8.20
N ALA A 28 18.35 -2.37 9.16
CA ALA A 28 18.65 -3.67 9.74
C ALA A 28 18.62 -4.78 8.67
N ILE A 29 17.63 -4.78 7.77
CA ILE A 29 17.57 -5.73 6.65
C ILE A 29 18.79 -5.58 5.73
N VAL A 30 19.23 -4.35 5.43
CA VAL A 30 20.42 -4.11 4.59
C VAL A 30 21.68 -4.67 5.25
N VAL A 31 21.85 -4.44 6.56
CA VAL A 31 22.99 -4.97 7.33
C VAL A 31 22.99 -6.50 7.34
N ILE A 32 21.82 -7.12 7.54
CA ILE A 32 21.65 -8.58 7.51
C ILE A 32 21.96 -9.13 6.10
N ALA A 33 21.45 -8.48 5.06
CA ALA A 33 21.67 -8.89 3.68
C ALA A 33 23.14 -8.82 3.24
N ALA A 34 23.93 -7.91 3.84
CA ALA A 34 25.36 -7.77 3.60
C ALA A 34 26.23 -8.81 4.34
N GLN A 35 25.66 -9.60 5.26
CA GLN A 35 26.42 -10.66 5.95
C GLN A 35 26.79 -11.80 5.00
N PRO A 36 27.92 -12.50 5.22
CA PRO A 36 28.28 -13.66 4.42
C PRO A 36 27.22 -14.76 4.51
N ALA A 37 26.60 -15.08 3.36
CA ALA A 37 25.59 -16.12 3.24
C ALA A 37 25.86 -16.97 1.97
N PRO A 38 26.73 -18.00 2.06
CA PRO A 38 27.10 -18.82 0.91
C PRO A 38 25.87 -19.47 0.25
N GLY A 39 25.74 -19.32 -1.08
CA GLY A 39 24.67 -19.92 -1.87
C GLY A 39 23.28 -19.27 -1.74
N LEU A 40 23.06 -18.37 -0.77
CA LEU A 40 21.77 -17.70 -0.59
C LEU A 40 21.44 -16.78 -1.77
N TRP A 41 22.37 -15.88 -2.13
CA TRP A 41 22.13 -14.90 -3.19
C TRP A 41 21.91 -15.55 -4.56
N SER A 42 22.66 -16.60 -4.90
CA SER A 42 22.42 -17.37 -6.12
C SER A 42 21.04 -18.01 -6.10
N HIS A 43 20.63 -18.64 -4.99
CA HIS A 43 19.31 -19.24 -4.88
C HIS A 43 18.18 -18.21 -5.00
N LEU A 44 18.32 -17.03 -4.37
CA LEU A 44 17.33 -15.95 -4.48
C LEU A 44 17.21 -15.42 -5.91
N ILE A 45 18.34 -15.18 -6.58
CA ILE A 45 18.38 -14.65 -7.95
C ILE A 45 17.82 -15.66 -8.95
N ASP A 46 18.07 -16.96 -8.75
CA ASP A 46 17.66 -17.98 -9.71
C ASP A 46 16.19 -18.40 -9.53
N TYR A 47 15.69 -18.44 -8.29
CA TYR A 47 14.39 -19.09 -8.00
C TYR A 47 13.32 -18.18 -7.38
N VAL A 48 13.69 -17.06 -6.74
CA VAL A 48 12.74 -16.26 -5.95
C VAL A 48 12.51 -14.89 -6.57
N LEU A 49 13.57 -14.10 -6.74
CA LEU A 49 13.48 -12.71 -7.17
C LEU A 49 12.83 -12.54 -8.55
N PRO A 50 13.16 -13.33 -9.60
CA PRO A 50 12.55 -13.13 -10.91
C PRO A 50 11.04 -13.34 -10.89
N LEU A 51 10.59 -14.39 -10.20
CA LEU A 51 9.17 -14.71 -10.07
C LEU A 51 8.45 -13.66 -9.24
N ALA A 52 8.99 -13.33 -8.05
CA ALA A 52 8.40 -12.34 -7.17
C ALA A 52 8.32 -10.95 -7.82
N LEU A 53 9.35 -10.52 -8.54
CA LEU A 53 9.36 -9.24 -9.26
C LEU A 53 8.33 -9.22 -10.39
N ARG A 54 8.23 -10.30 -11.17
CA ARG A 54 7.24 -10.42 -12.25
C ARG A 54 5.83 -10.35 -11.70
N ASP A 55 5.52 -11.16 -10.69
CA ASP A 55 4.18 -11.25 -10.12
C ASP A 55 3.79 -9.94 -9.43
N THR A 56 4.71 -9.34 -8.67
CA THR A 56 4.51 -8.02 -8.05
C THR A 56 4.28 -6.95 -9.10
N ALA A 57 5.07 -6.90 -10.18
CA ALA A 57 4.88 -5.93 -11.25
C ALA A 57 3.53 -6.10 -11.95
N ALA A 58 3.13 -7.34 -12.25
CA ALA A 58 1.83 -7.63 -12.84
C ALA A 58 0.67 -7.18 -11.93
N LEU A 59 0.76 -7.46 -10.63
CA LEU A 59 -0.23 -7.03 -9.65
C LEU A 59 -0.26 -5.50 -9.50
N LEU A 60 0.89 -4.83 -9.42
CA LEU A 60 0.96 -3.36 -9.33
C LEU A 60 0.32 -2.69 -10.55
N ILE A 61 0.59 -3.21 -11.75
CA ILE A 61 0.00 -2.67 -12.98
C ILE A 61 -1.51 -2.92 -13.00
N GLY A 62 -1.95 -4.15 -12.72
CA GLY A 62 -3.37 -4.53 -12.76
C GLY A 62 -4.19 -3.79 -11.70
N VAL A 63 -3.80 -3.92 -10.43
CA VAL A 63 -4.48 -3.27 -9.31
C VAL A 63 -4.37 -1.75 -9.42
N GLY A 64 -3.19 -1.22 -9.77
CA GLY A 64 -2.98 0.22 -9.94
C GLY A 64 -3.86 0.82 -11.03
N SER A 65 -4.02 0.13 -12.16
CA SER A 65 -4.91 0.59 -13.25
C SER A 65 -6.38 0.59 -12.81
N ILE A 66 -6.84 -0.48 -12.16
CA ILE A 66 -8.22 -0.56 -11.65
C ILE A 66 -8.47 0.50 -10.58
N ALA A 67 -7.54 0.67 -9.64
CA ALA A 67 -7.65 1.66 -8.58
C ALA A 67 -7.63 3.10 -9.12
N LEU A 68 -6.81 3.38 -10.14
CA LEU A 68 -6.77 4.69 -10.78
C LEU A 68 -8.08 4.98 -11.51
N LEU A 69 -8.57 4.05 -12.33
CA LEU A 69 -9.82 4.23 -13.08
C LEU A 69 -11.02 4.36 -12.14
N ALA A 70 -11.17 3.45 -11.19
CA ALA A 70 -12.30 3.45 -10.26
C ALA A 70 -12.18 4.59 -9.24
N GLY A 71 -11.03 4.72 -8.57
CA GLY A 71 -10.82 5.71 -7.51
C GLY A 71 -10.76 7.14 -8.05
N ALA A 72 -9.89 7.43 -9.02
CA ALA A 72 -9.78 8.78 -9.57
C ALA A 72 -11.02 9.15 -10.41
N GLY A 73 -11.57 8.18 -11.15
CA GLY A 73 -12.79 8.40 -11.94
C GLY A 73 -13.99 8.73 -11.07
N THR A 74 -14.25 7.97 -9.99
CA THR A 74 -15.34 8.27 -9.06
C THR A 74 -15.10 9.55 -8.28
N ALA A 75 -13.87 9.82 -7.84
CA ALA A 75 -13.50 11.08 -7.18
C ALA A 75 -13.74 12.31 -8.08
N TRP A 76 -13.39 12.21 -9.37
CA TRP A 76 -13.66 13.26 -10.35
C TRP A 76 -15.17 13.48 -10.56
N LEU A 77 -15.95 12.40 -10.67
CA LEU A 77 -17.40 12.49 -10.83
C LEU A 77 -18.07 13.22 -9.66
N VAL A 78 -17.78 12.82 -8.41
CA VAL A 78 -18.40 13.43 -7.22
C VAL A 78 -17.87 14.84 -6.92
N SER A 79 -16.70 15.22 -7.43
CA SER A 79 -16.18 16.59 -7.26
C SER A 79 -16.65 17.55 -8.36
N SER A 80 -16.89 17.05 -9.57
CA SER A 80 -17.16 17.90 -10.75
C SER A 80 -18.63 17.97 -11.16
N HIS A 81 -19.48 17.03 -10.71
CA HIS A 81 -20.89 16.96 -11.13
C HIS A 81 -21.83 16.78 -9.94
N ASP A 82 -23.03 17.35 -10.05
CA ASP A 82 -24.15 17.14 -9.13
C ASP A 82 -25.18 16.19 -9.75
N PHE A 83 -25.34 15.02 -9.13
CA PHE A 83 -26.26 13.98 -9.58
C PHE A 83 -26.96 13.30 -8.38
N PRO A 84 -28.17 12.74 -8.57
CA PRO A 84 -28.87 12.04 -7.50
C PRO A 84 -28.03 10.84 -7.01
N GLY A 85 -27.75 10.77 -5.71
CA GLY A 85 -26.92 9.72 -5.10
C GLY A 85 -25.46 10.12 -4.81
N ARG A 86 -25.02 11.31 -5.23
CA ARG A 86 -23.67 11.84 -4.95
C ARG A 86 -23.28 11.78 -3.46
N GLY A 87 -24.19 12.14 -2.57
CA GLY A 87 -23.94 12.14 -1.12
C GLY A 87 -23.64 10.74 -0.57
N LEU A 88 -24.28 9.70 -1.11
CA LEU A 88 -24.02 8.32 -0.73
C LEU A 88 -22.61 7.89 -1.16
N LEU A 89 -22.19 8.22 -2.40
CA LEU A 89 -20.85 7.89 -2.89
C LEU A 89 -19.75 8.60 -2.09
N LEU A 90 -19.94 9.87 -1.72
CA LEU A 90 -19.00 10.59 -0.86
C LEU A 90 -18.78 9.88 0.49
N TRP A 91 -19.81 9.22 1.02
CA TRP A 91 -19.72 8.47 2.26
C TRP A 91 -19.13 7.06 2.08
N LEU A 92 -19.44 6.39 0.97
CA LEU A 92 -18.98 5.03 0.70
C LEU A 92 -17.54 4.95 0.17
N LEU A 93 -17.05 5.96 -0.55
CA LEU A 93 -15.71 5.92 -1.15
C LEU A 93 -14.57 5.69 -0.15
N PRO A 94 -14.59 6.27 1.07
CA PRO A 94 -13.58 5.98 2.10
C PRO A 94 -13.81 4.65 2.83
N LEU A 95 -15.00 4.05 2.75
CA LEU A 95 -15.39 2.88 3.53
C LEU A 95 -14.43 1.67 3.41
N PRO A 96 -13.88 1.35 2.22
CA PRO A 96 -12.91 0.26 2.10
C PRO A 96 -11.65 0.43 2.96
N LEU A 97 -11.24 1.68 3.27
CA LEU A 97 -10.06 1.95 4.10
C LEU A 97 -10.27 1.58 5.57
N ALA A 98 -11.52 1.46 6.02
CA ALA A 98 -11.85 1.03 7.37
C ALA A 98 -11.78 -0.50 7.53
N ILE A 99 -11.76 -1.25 6.43
CA ILE A 99 -11.72 -2.71 6.45
C ILE A 99 -10.26 -3.16 6.65
N PRO A 100 -9.96 -3.94 7.71
CA PRO A 100 -8.64 -4.53 7.87
C PRO A 100 -8.30 -5.43 6.67
N THR A 101 -7.09 -5.30 6.15
CA THR A 101 -6.66 -6.02 4.93
C THR A 101 -6.78 -7.54 5.05
N TYR A 102 -6.52 -8.09 6.24
CA TYR A 102 -6.66 -9.52 6.48
C TYR A 102 -8.13 -10.01 6.41
N ILE A 103 -9.09 -9.19 6.86
CA ILE A 103 -10.52 -9.52 6.76
C ILE A 103 -10.94 -9.53 5.29
N ALA A 104 -10.53 -8.52 4.53
CA ALA A 104 -10.82 -8.47 3.09
C ALA A 104 -10.26 -9.72 2.37
N ALA A 105 -9.05 -10.16 2.72
CA ALA A 105 -8.46 -11.36 2.15
C ALA A 105 -9.30 -12.63 2.43
N TYR A 106 -9.76 -12.82 3.67
CA TYR A 106 -10.61 -13.98 4.00
C TYR A 106 -11.94 -13.94 3.26
N VAL A 107 -12.59 -12.78 3.19
CA VAL A 107 -13.84 -12.62 2.44
C VAL A 107 -13.64 -12.97 0.96
N TYR A 108 -12.50 -12.59 0.36
CA TYR A 108 -12.20 -12.98 -1.02
C TYR A 108 -11.96 -14.49 -1.15
N VAL A 109 -11.25 -15.12 -0.21
CA VAL A 109 -11.07 -16.58 -0.23
C VAL A 109 -12.42 -17.29 -0.15
N ASP A 110 -13.28 -16.92 0.79
CA ASP A 110 -14.61 -17.51 0.95
C ASP A 110 -15.51 -17.30 -0.29
N LEU A 111 -15.32 -16.18 -0.99
CA LEU A 111 -16.08 -15.86 -2.19
C LEU A 111 -15.65 -16.72 -3.40
N PHE A 112 -14.34 -16.93 -3.56
CA PHE A 112 -13.72 -17.56 -4.73
C PHE A 112 -13.26 -19.01 -4.50
N GLU A 113 -13.39 -19.56 -3.30
CA GLU A 113 -13.11 -20.98 -3.10
C GLU A 113 -14.07 -21.85 -3.94
N PRO A 114 -13.73 -23.12 -4.24
CA PRO A 114 -14.54 -23.96 -5.12
C PRO A 114 -16.00 -24.17 -4.68
N LEU A 115 -16.30 -24.00 -3.39
CA LEU A 115 -17.67 -24.08 -2.82
C LEU A 115 -18.27 -22.70 -2.48
N GLY A 116 -17.52 -21.64 -2.79
CA GLY A 116 -17.84 -20.24 -2.51
C GLY A 116 -18.96 -19.73 -3.40
N LEU A 117 -19.50 -18.56 -3.05
CA LEU A 117 -20.71 -18.02 -3.68
C LEU A 117 -20.57 -17.76 -5.19
N VAL A 118 -19.35 -17.55 -5.69
CA VAL A 118 -19.12 -17.35 -7.13
C VAL A 118 -19.23 -18.65 -7.93
N HIS A 119 -19.03 -19.81 -7.28
CA HIS A 119 -19.03 -21.12 -7.92
C HIS A 119 -20.33 -21.92 -7.70
N ARG A 120 -21.31 -21.34 -7.00
CA ARG A 120 -22.66 -21.91 -6.84
C ARG A 120 -23.60 -21.39 -7.92
#